data_AF-A0A1Z9GRX1-F1
#
_entry.id   AF-A0A1Z9GRX1-F1
#
_cell.length_a   1.000
_cell.length_b   1.000
_cell.length_c   1.000
_cell.angle_alpha   90.00
_cell.angle_beta   90.00
_cell.angle_gamma   90.00
#
_symmetry.space_group_name_H-M   'P 1'
#
loop_
_entity.id
_entity.type
_entity.pdbx_description
1 polymer ?
#
loop_
_entity_poly.entity_id
_entity_poly.type
_entity_poly.pdbx_seq_one_letter_code
_entity_poly.pdbx_strand_id
1 'polypeptide(L)'
;MIDILATSAAALLPVATDGVRAVINRLTGGAGANPANIEERIALQEADTARLNALAALEQTGETYKWVEAVRALQRPTAVVIVLGCYTGARFALDVMPDDLVTFASAVTFYLFGERTNMYARRYTQTRGR
;
A
#
# COMPACT_ATOMS: atom_id res chain seq x y z
N MET A 1 21.77 -31.77 8.68
CA MET A 1 22.69 -30.72 9.21
C MET A 1 23.57 -30.10 8.12
N ILE A 2 23.23 -30.24 6.82
CA ILE A 2 23.96 -29.62 5.70
C ILE A 2 23.12 -28.48 5.06
N ASP A 3 21.80 -28.51 5.21
CA ASP A 3 20.89 -27.57 4.54
C ASP A 3 20.88 -26.16 5.15
N ILE A 4 21.17 -26.01 6.45
CA ILE A 4 21.10 -24.70 7.14
C ILE A 4 22.29 -23.80 6.76
N LEU A 5 23.47 -24.39 6.53
CA LEU A 5 24.68 -23.67 6.12
C LEU A 5 24.65 -23.29 4.63
N ALA A 6 24.08 -24.13 3.77
CA ALA A 6 23.88 -23.79 2.36
C ALA A 6 22.84 -22.66 2.18
N THR A 7 21.77 -22.67 3.01
CA THR A 7 20.72 -21.65 2.96
C THR A 7 21.19 -20.29 3.49
N SER A 8 22.04 -20.25 4.54
CA SER A 8 22.59 -18.99 5.05
C SER A 8 23.62 -18.35 4.10
N ALA A 9 24.42 -19.17 3.40
CA ALA A 9 25.33 -18.68 2.36
C ALA A 9 24.58 -18.17 1.12
N ALA A 10 23.52 -18.84 0.70
CA ALA A 10 22.66 -18.39 -0.40
C ALA A 10 21.86 -17.12 -0.06
N ALA A 11 21.49 -16.92 1.21
CA ALA A 11 20.82 -15.71 1.68
C ALA A 11 21.76 -14.49 1.80
N LEU A 12 23.08 -14.69 1.92
CA LEU A 12 24.05 -13.61 2.01
C LEU A 12 24.46 -13.04 0.64
N LEU A 13 24.32 -13.83 -0.43
CA LEU A 13 24.58 -13.41 -1.80
C LEU A 13 23.72 -12.22 -2.26
N PRO A 14 22.38 -12.23 -2.13
CA PRO A 14 21.56 -11.08 -2.51
C PRO A 14 21.86 -9.84 -1.67
N VAL A 15 22.14 -10.01 -0.37
CA VAL A 15 22.50 -8.92 0.55
C VAL A 15 23.85 -8.29 0.19
N ALA A 16 24.85 -9.10 -0.20
CA ALA A 16 26.15 -8.62 -0.64
C ALA A 16 26.05 -7.88 -1.98
N THR A 17 25.27 -8.40 -2.93
CA THR A 17 25.06 -7.72 -4.23
C THR A 17 24.30 -6.41 -4.07
N ASP A 18 23.31 -6.37 -3.18
CA ASP A 18 22.57 -5.14 -2.87
C ASP A 18 23.45 -4.12 -2.13
N GLY A 19 24.32 -4.59 -1.23
CA GLY A 19 25.32 -3.76 -0.55
C GLY A 19 26.36 -3.16 -1.51
N VAL A 20 26.90 -3.94 -2.44
CA VAL A 20 27.83 -3.46 -3.47
C VAL A 20 27.15 -2.47 -4.40
N ARG A 21 25.91 -2.74 -4.81
CA ARG A 21 25.12 -1.82 -5.63
C ARG A 21 24.81 -0.53 -4.88
N ALA A 22 24.48 -0.59 -3.60
CA ALA A 22 24.25 0.58 -2.75
C ALA A 22 25.52 1.41 -2.52
N VAL A 23 26.68 0.77 -2.36
CA VAL A 23 27.98 1.46 -2.23
C VAL A 23 28.38 2.09 -3.55
N ILE A 24 28.24 1.40 -4.68
CA ILE A 24 28.50 1.95 -6.01
C ILE A 24 27.57 3.13 -6.28
N ASN A 25 26.26 3.00 -6.01
CA ASN A 25 25.28 4.07 -6.18
C ASN A 25 25.59 5.29 -5.30
N ARG A 26 26.14 5.07 -4.09
CA ARG A 26 26.56 6.16 -3.19
C ARG A 26 27.85 6.84 -3.67
N LEU A 27 28.72 6.14 -4.39
CA LEU A 27 30.03 6.64 -4.81
C LEU A 27 30.06 7.23 -6.23
N THR A 28 29.27 6.71 -7.17
CA THR A 28 29.26 7.16 -8.57
C THR A 28 28.23 8.24 -8.87
N GLY A 29 27.33 8.58 -7.92
CA GLY A 29 26.27 9.58 -8.14
C GLY A 29 25.37 9.31 -9.34
N GLY A 30 25.43 8.09 -9.90
CA GLY A 30 24.92 7.76 -11.22
C GLY A 30 23.55 7.09 -11.16
N ALA A 31 22.55 7.80 -11.69
CA ALA A 31 21.21 7.35 -12.05
C ALA A 31 20.25 6.96 -10.91
N GLY A 32 20.29 7.72 -9.82
CA GLY A 32 19.24 7.72 -8.79
C GLY A 32 19.42 8.79 -7.73
N ALA A 33 20.23 9.82 -8.02
CA ALA A 33 20.49 10.89 -7.09
C ALA A 33 19.16 11.59 -6.79
N ASN A 34 18.64 11.35 -5.58
CA ASN A 34 17.81 12.34 -4.93
C ASN A 34 18.56 13.67 -5.08
N PRO A 35 17.99 14.68 -5.76
CA PRO A 35 18.72 15.91 -6.04
C PRO A 35 19.22 16.48 -4.72
N ALA A 36 20.54 16.68 -4.63
CA ALA A 36 21.18 17.24 -3.44
C ALA A 36 20.80 18.72 -3.23
N ASN A 37 20.17 19.34 -4.23
CA ASN A 37 19.71 20.72 -4.21
C ASN A 37 18.17 20.78 -4.13
N ILE A 38 17.64 21.59 -3.21
CA ILE A 38 16.20 21.70 -2.95
C ILE A 38 15.44 22.17 -4.20
N GLU A 39 16.03 23.06 -4.99
CA GLU A 39 15.45 23.60 -6.23
C GLU A 39 15.23 22.53 -7.30
N GLU A 40 16.19 21.61 -7.46
CA GLU A 40 16.07 20.53 -8.45
C GLU A 40 15.00 19.50 -8.00
N ARG A 41 14.84 19.29 -6.69
CA ARG A 41 13.72 18.47 -6.15
C ARG A 41 12.36 19.13 -6.40
N ILE A 42 12.27 20.45 -6.25
CA ILE A 42 11.05 21.20 -6.52
C ILE A 42 10.72 21.14 -8.02
N ALA A 43 11.69 21.37 -8.90
CA ALA A 43 11.49 21.29 -10.35
C ALA A 43 11.05 19.89 -10.80
N LEU A 44 11.59 18.83 -10.18
CA LEU A 44 11.20 17.45 -10.47
C LEU A 44 9.77 17.15 -9.96
N GLN A 45 9.43 17.63 -8.76
CA GLN A 45 8.08 17.50 -8.20
C GLN A 45 7.03 18.32 -8.99
N GLU A 46 7.41 19.49 -9.49
CA GLU A 46 6.59 20.32 -10.39
C GLU A 46 6.39 19.63 -11.74
N ALA A 47 7.43 19.03 -12.32
CA ALA A 47 7.31 18.26 -13.56
C ALA A 47 6.39 17.03 -13.38
N ASP A 48 6.51 16.32 -12.26
CA ASP A 48 5.66 15.17 -11.94
C ASP A 48 4.20 15.60 -11.74
N THR A 49 3.95 16.69 -11.01
CA THR A 49 2.59 17.21 -10.84
C THR A 49 1.99 17.72 -12.15
N ALA A 50 2.77 18.40 -13.00
CA ALA A 50 2.33 18.81 -14.33
C ALA A 50 1.96 17.62 -15.20
N ARG A 51 2.76 16.54 -15.16
CA ARG A 51 2.46 15.29 -15.86
C ARG A 51 1.17 14.64 -15.35
N LEU A 52 0.99 14.57 -14.03
CA LEU A 52 -0.23 14.03 -13.42
C LEU A 52 -1.47 14.86 -13.76
N ASN A 53 -1.35 16.20 -13.78
CA ASN A 53 -2.43 17.09 -14.18
C ASN A 53 -2.79 16.94 -15.66
N ALA A 54 -1.80 16.77 -16.55
CA ALA A 54 -2.05 16.52 -17.97
C ALA A 54 -2.75 15.18 -18.20
N LEU A 55 -2.36 14.12 -17.47
CA LEU A 55 -3.04 12.83 -17.51
C LEU A 55 -4.46 12.90 -16.95
N ALA A 56 -4.68 13.62 -15.85
CA ALA A 56 -6.01 13.81 -15.28
C ALA A 56 -6.94 14.61 -16.21
N ALA A 57 -6.41 15.61 -16.92
CA ALA A 57 -7.16 16.36 -17.94
C ALA A 57 -7.55 15.47 -19.14
N LEU A 58 -6.70 14.50 -19.50
CA LEU A 58 -7.04 13.49 -20.52
C LEU A 58 -8.11 12.52 -20.02
N GLU A 59 -8.10 12.13 -18.74
CA GLU A 59 -9.15 11.28 -18.14
C GLU A 59 -10.51 11.99 -18.03
N GLN A 60 -10.54 13.32 -17.93
CA GLN A 60 -11.78 14.11 -17.91
C GLN A 60 -12.52 14.17 -19.26
N THR A 61 -11.94 13.67 -20.35
CA THR A 61 -12.52 13.77 -21.69
C THR A 61 -13.60 12.72 -22.00
N GLY A 62 -13.83 11.75 -21.11
CA GLY A 62 -14.94 10.81 -21.22
C GLY A 62 -16.13 11.25 -20.39
N GLU A 63 -17.30 11.47 -21.03
CA GLU A 63 -18.58 11.57 -20.31
C GLU A 63 -18.78 10.32 -19.44
N THR A 64 -18.37 10.38 -18.18
CA THR A 64 -18.60 9.30 -17.24
C THR A 64 -20.01 9.46 -16.71
N TYR A 65 -20.89 8.55 -17.08
CA TYR A 65 -22.24 8.54 -16.54
C TYR A 65 -22.18 8.32 -15.03
N LYS A 66 -22.91 9.15 -14.26
CA LYS A 66 -22.92 9.11 -12.77
C LYS A 66 -23.25 7.72 -12.21
N TRP A 67 -23.98 6.89 -12.94
CA TRP A 67 -24.28 5.52 -12.53
C TRP A 67 -23.04 4.59 -12.61
N VAL A 68 -22.14 4.79 -13.58
CA VAL A 68 -20.89 4.01 -13.70
C VAL A 68 -19.96 4.34 -12.53
N GLU A 69 -19.89 5.61 -12.15
CA GLU A 69 -19.12 6.06 -11.00
C GLU A 69 -19.67 5.44 -9.70
N ALA A 70 -21.00 5.43 -9.53
CA ALA A 70 -21.65 4.76 -8.40
C ALA A 70 -21.33 3.26 -8.35
N VAL A 71 -21.34 2.56 -9.50
CA VAL A 71 -20.98 1.13 -9.59
C VAL A 71 -19.51 0.89 -9.20
N ARG A 72 -18.58 1.74 -9.67
CA ARG A 72 -17.17 1.66 -9.25
C ARG A 72 -16.99 1.93 -7.77
N ALA A 73 -17.66 2.95 -7.24
CA ALA A 73 -17.61 3.29 -5.82
C ALA A 73 -18.18 2.15 -4.94
N LEU A 74 -19.15 1.40 -5.45
CA LEU A 74 -19.76 0.25 -4.79
C LEU A 74 -18.83 -0.96 -4.66
N GLN A 75 -17.81 -1.12 -5.52
CA GLN A 75 -16.94 -2.31 -5.52
C GLN A 75 -16.32 -2.61 -4.15
N ARG A 76 -15.82 -1.58 -3.47
CA ARG A 76 -15.18 -1.69 -2.15
C ARG A 76 -16.17 -2.09 -1.04
N PRO A 77 -17.28 -1.36 -0.82
CA PRO A 77 -18.25 -1.75 0.21
C PRO A 77 -18.97 -3.07 -0.09
N THR A 78 -19.19 -3.44 -1.36
CA THR A 78 -19.80 -4.73 -1.70
C THR A 78 -18.96 -5.91 -1.21
N ALA A 79 -17.64 -5.88 -1.37
CA ALA A 79 -16.76 -6.93 -0.89
C ALA A 79 -16.83 -7.08 0.65
N VAL A 80 -16.86 -5.95 1.37
CA VAL A 80 -17.00 -5.94 2.84
C VAL A 80 -18.33 -6.58 3.27
N VAL A 81 -19.43 -6.17 2.64
CA VAL A 81 -20.78 -6.67 2.98
C VAL A 81 -20.87 -8.18 2.74
N ILE A 82 -20.29 -8.69 1.66
CA ILE A 82 -20.29 -10.14 1.37
C ILE A 82 -19.52 -10.91 2.46
N VAL A 83 -18.32 -10.45 2.83
CA VAL A 83 -17.51 -11.15 3.83
C VAL A 83 -18.16 -11.12 5.21
N LEU A 84 -18.63 -9.95 5.67
CA LEU A 84 -19.30 -9.82 6.95
C LEU A 84 -20.67 -10.53 6.97
N GLY A 85 -21.37 -10.55 5.84
CA GLY A 85 -22.62 -11.30 5.66
C GLY A 85 -22.39 -12.81 5.72
N CYS A 86 -21.33 -13.31 5.09
CA CYS A 86 -20.93 -14.73 5.20
C CYS A 86 -20.55 -15.09 6.64
N TYR A 87 -19.78 -14.23 7.32
CA TYR A 87 -19.42 -14.42 8.73
C TYR A 87 -20.64 -14.46 9.65
N THR A 88 -21.55 -13.50 9.51
CA THR A 88 -22.78 -13.45 10.32
C THR A 88 -23.69 -14.63 10.01
N GLY A 89 -23.88 -14.97 8.74
CA GLY A 89 -24.63 -16.17 8.33
C GLY A 89 -24.05 -17.46 8.92
N ALA A 90 -22.73 -17.65 8.82
CA ALA A 90 -22.02 -18.78 9.39
C ALA A 90 -22.17 -18.84 10.92
N ARG A 91 -22.15 -17.69 11.61
CA ARG A 91 -22.33 -17.62 13.06
C ARG A 91 -23.68 -18.16 13.53
N PHE A 92 -24.73 -18.01 12.72
CA PHE A 92 -26.07 -18.51 13.04
C PHE A 92 -26.30 -19.94 12.58
N ALA A 93 -25.57 -20.40 11.56
CA ALA A 93 -25.75 -21.73 10.97
C ALA A 93 -24.82 -22.80 11.56
N LEU A 94 -23.66 -22.42 12.09
CA LEU A 94 -22.62 -23.32 12.58
C LEU A 94 -22.40 -23.15 14.09
N ASP A 95 -22.24 -24.27 14.79
CA ASP A 95 -21.94 -24.29 16.23
C ASP A 95 -20.43 -24.08 16.49
N VAL A 96 -19.58 -24.57 15.58
CA VAL A 96 -18.13 -24.36 15.60
C VAL A 96 -17.73 -23.54 14.37
N MET A 97 -17.07 -22.41 14.62
CA MET A 97 -16.64 -21.51 13.56
C MET A 97 -15.27 -21.95 13.00
N PRO A 98 -15.07 -22.01 11.68
CA PRO A 98 -13.75 -22.19 11.10
C PRO A 98 -12.85 -20.99 11.42
N ASP A 99 -11.63 -21.25 11.91
CA ASP A 99 -10.67 -20.20 12.27
C ASP A 99 -10.35 -19.28 11.08
N ASP A 100 -10.23 -19.84 9.87
CA ASP A 100 -9.97 -19.08 8.64
C ASP A 100 -11.03 -18.00 8.40
N LEU A 101 -12.31 -18.30 8.67
CA LEU A 101 -13.41 -17.35 8.47
C LEU A 101 -13.34 -16.20 9.49
N VAL A 102 -12.94 -16.49 10.73
CA VAL A 102 -12.75 -15.50 11.79
C VAL A 102 -11.56 -14.58 11.47
N THR A 103 -10.45 -15.15 11.02
CA THR A 103 -9.27 -14.39 10.59
C THR A 103 -9.59 -13.50 9.40
N PHE A 104 -10.36 -13.99 8.43
CA PHE A 104 -10.74 -13.19 7.26
C PHE A 104 -11.71 -12.05 7.62
N ALA A 105 -12.71 -12.32 8.47
CA ALA A 105 -13.65 -11.31 8.95
C ALA A 105 -12.96 -10.22 9.79
N SER A 106 -12.00 -10.60 10.64
CA SER A 106 -11.22 -9.64 11.43
C SER A 106 -10.30 -8.77 10.57
N ALA A 107 -9.68 -9.32 9.52
CA ALA A 107 -8.89 -8.54 8.56
C ALA A 107 -9.74 -7.51 7.79
N VAL A 108 -10.93 -7.90 7.33
CA VAL A 108 -11.87 -6.98 6.65
C VAL A 108 -12.43 -5.91 7.61
N THR A 109 -12.68 -6.28 8.86
CA THR A 109 -13.08 -5.32 9.90
C THR A 109 -11.95 -4.31 10.17
N PHE A 110 -10.70 -4.78 10.24
CA PHE A 110 -9.55 -3.89 10.34
C PHE A 110 -9.39 -3.01 9.11
N TYR A 111 -9.69 -3.48 7.89
CA TYR A 111 -9.70 -2.62 6.71
C TYR A 111 -10.73 -1.49 6.84
N LEU A 112 -11.92 -1.76 7.39
CA LEU A 112 -12.99 -0.78 7.53
C LEU A 112 -12.74 0.27 8.62
N PHE A 113 -12.15 -0.15 9.74
CA PHE A 113 -11.88 0.74 10.88
C PHE A 113 -10.46 1.29 10.90
N GLY A 114 -9.50 0.57 10.30
CA GLY A 114 -8.06 0.84 10.33
C GLY A 114 -7.68 2.17 9.70
N GLU A 115 -8.37 2.60 8.65
CA GLU A 115 -8.12 3.91 8.04
C GLU A 115 -8.45 5.06 9.02
N ARG A 116 -9.56 4.94 9.77
CA ARG A 116 -9.95 5.94 10.77
C ARG A 116 -9.00 5.91 11.98
N THR A 117 -8.62 4.73 12.47
CA THR A 117 -7.62 4.63 13.56
C THR A 117 -6.26 5.16 13.16
N ASN A 118 -5.81 4.95 11.91
CA ASN A 118 -4.55 5.50 11.42
C ASN A 118 -4.59 7.04 11.35
N MET A 119 -5.71 7.66 10.96
CA MET A 119 -5.83 9.12 11.02
C MET A 119 -5.72 9.68 12.44
N TYR A 120 -6.29 9.01 13.45
CA TYR A 120 -6.12 9.41 14.86
C TYR A 120 -4.69 9.20 15.35
N ALA A 121 -4.05 8.08 14.98
CA ALA A 121 -2.66 7.79 15.33
C ALA A 121 -1.70 8.84 14.74
N ARG A 122 -1.88 9.21 13.45
CA ARG A 122 -1.06 10.23 12.78
C ARG A 122 -1.22 11.61 13.42
N ARG A 123 -2.44 12.00 13.83
CA ARG A 123 -2.66 13.25 14.57
C ARG A 123 -1.89 13.29 15.88
N TYR A 124 -1.83 12.17 16.61
CA TYR A 124 -1.09 12.07 17.87
C TYR A 124 0.44 12.17 17.68
N THR A 125 0.98 11.59 16.61
CA THR A 125 2.42 11.70 16.30
C THR A 125 2.78 13.13 15.87
N GLN A 126 1.90 13.81 15.14
CA GLN A 126 2.16 15.15 14.59
C GLN A 126 2.09 16.28 15.65
N THR A 127 1.31 16.11 16.72
CA THR A 127 1.26 17.06 17.84
C THR A 127 2.41 16.91 18.82
N ARG A 128 3.06 15.74 18.87
CA ARG A 128 4.19 15.47 19.80
C ARG A 128 5.56 15.82 19.22
N GLY A 129 5.63 16.15 17.93
CA GLY A 129 6.83 16.58 17.21
C GLY A 129 7.00 18.10 17.09
N ARG A 130 6.28 18.89 17.90
CA ARG A 130 6.47 20.33 18.05
C ARG A 130 6.94 20.66 19.46
#